data_AF-A0A4R6AMK5-F1
#
_entry.id   AF-A0A4R6AMK5-F1
#
_cell.length_a   1.000
_cell.length_b   1.000
_cell.length_c   1.000
_cell.angle_alpha   90.00
_cell.angle_beta   90.00
_cell.angle_gamma   90.00
#
_symmetry.space_group_name_H-M   'P 1'
#
loop_
_entity.id
_entity.type
_entity.pdbx_description
1 polymer ?
#
loop_
_entity_poly.entity_id
_entity_poly.type
_entity_poly.pdbx_seq_one_letter_code
_entity_poly.pdbx_strand_id
1 'polypeptide(L)'
;MRQAGCTLALIALVLGLTSAPGFAERNLVPTLERSFDVCPERPAEPVWMQEIPLRQAYQRVLVQDIYRAQNLERIVETGSCACEIRFPSWDDAEGAFRERHASDERWEMLQASDAYNRRANAARTAAKAICDAAGNW
;
A
#
# COMPACT_ATOMS: atom_id res chain seq x y z
N MET A 1 44.39 -4.35 -52.51
CA MET A 1 43.02 -4.74 -52.11
C MET A 1 42.93 -5.49 -50.77
N ARG A 2 43.97 -6.26 -50.36
CA ARG A 2 43.95 -7.09 -49.14
C ARG A 2 44.08 -6.33 -47.81
N GLN A 3 44.78 -5.19 -47.80
CA GLN A 3 45.01 -4.39 -46.59
C GLN A 3 43.78 -3.58 -46.14
N ALA A 4 42.99 -3.05 -47.07
CA ALA A 4 41.79 -2.27 -46.77
C ALA A 4 40.67 -3.10 -46.12
N GLY A 5 40.58 -4.40 -46.46
CA GLY A 5 39.61 -5.31 -45.84
C GLY A 5 39.94 -5.66 -44.39
N CYS A 6 41.24 -5.77 -44.05
CA CYS A 6 41.67 -6.02 -42.67
C CYS A 6 41.41 -4.83 -41.74
N THR A 7 41.62 -3.60 -42.20
CA THR A 7 41.32 -2.40 -41.40
C THR A 7 39.83 -2.22 -41.16
N LEU A 8 38.98 -2.48 -42.16
CA LEU A 8 37.52 -2.42 -41.98
C LEU A 8 37.00 -3.48 -41.00
N ALA A 9 37.53 -4.70 -41.06
CA ALA A 9 37.16 -5.77 -40.13
C ALA A 9 37.57 -5.47 -38.68
N LEU A 10 38.76 -4.88 -38.48
CA LEU A 10 39.25 -4.49 -37.14
C LEU A 10 38.44 -3.35 -36.54
N ILE A 11 38.03 -2.36 -37.35
CA ILE A 11 37.19 -1.25 -36.89
C ILE A 11 35.80 -1.76 -36.46
N ALA A 12 35.18 -2.65 -37.23
CA ALA A 12 33.88 -3.23 -36.89
C ALA A 12 33.94 -4.06 -35.60
N LEU A 13 35.04 -4.79 -35.37
CA LEU A 13 35.23 -5.57 -34.15
C LEU A 13 35.38 -4.65 -32.92
N VAL A 14 36.16 -3.56 -33.02
CA VAL A 14 36.34 -2.60 -31.93
C VAL A 14 35.03 -1.88 -31.57
N LEU A 15 34.23 -1.47 -32.55
CA LEU A 15 32.92 -0.85 -32.28
C LEU A 15 31.92 -1.80 -31.62
N GLY A 16 31.97 -3.10 -31.92
CA GLY A 16 31.11 -4.11 -31.30
C GLY A 16 31.45 -4.42 -29.83
N LEU A 17 32.70 -4.20 -29.42
CA LEU A 17 33.15 -4.44 -28.03
C LEU A 17 32.85 -3.27 -27.07
N THR A 18 32.53 -2.07 -27.58
CA THR A 18 32.20 -0.90 -26.75
C THR A 18 30.70 -0.76 -26.45
N SER A 19 29.82 -1.54 -27.08
CA SER A 19 28.40 -1.55 -26.75
C SER A 19 28.14 -2.48 -25.55
N ALA A 20 28.57 -2.06 -24.36
CA ALA A 20 27.97 -2.61 -23.15
C ALA A 20 26.47 -2.25 -23.20
N PRO A 21 25.54 -3.19 -23.06
CA PRO A 21 24.14 -2.84 -22.87
C PRO A 21 24.10 -2.02 -21.58
N GLY A 22 23.90 -0.71 -21.71
CA GLY A 22 23.57 0.13 -20.57
C GLY A 22 22.29 -0.45 -20.00
N PHE A 23 22.39 -1.14 -18.86
CA PHE A 23 21.22 -1.48 -18.07
C PHE A 23 20.59 -0.14 -17.70
N ALA A 24 19.55 0.25 -18.44
CA ALA A 24 18.70 1.33 -18.03
C ALA A 24 18.15 0.91 -16.66
N GLU A 25 18.64 1.56 -15.61
CA GLU A 25 18.20 1.37 -14.25
C GLU A 25 16.72 1.78 -14.19
N ARG A 26 15.82 0.80 -14.33
CA ARG A 26 14.36 1.01 -14.38
C ARG A 26 13.76 1.30 -13.00
N ASN A 27 14.60 1.47 -11.97
CA ASN A 27 14.19 1.75 -10.59
C ASN A 27 14.34 3.23 -10.24
N LEU A 28 14.01 4.14 -11.18
CA LEU A 28 13.95 5.58 -10.92
C LEU A 28 12.63 6.02 -10.28
N VAL A 29 11.85 5.11 -9.71
CA VAL A 29 10.74 5.50 -8.83
C VAL A 29 11.38 5.80 -7.47
N PRO A 30 11.43 7.06 -7.02
CA PRO A 30 11.90 7.35 -5.68
C PRO A 30 11.03 6.55 -4.72
N THR A 31 11.64 5.70 -3.91
CA THR A 31 10.95 5.12 -2.76
C THR A 31 10.67 6.29 -1.83
N LEU A 32 9.45 6.82 -1.87
CA LEU A 32 9.00 7.81 -0.91
C LEU A 32 9.05 7.16 0.47
N GLU A 33 10.09 7.46 1.25
CA GLU A 33 10.07 7.19 2.69
C GLU A 33 8.81 7.86 3.24
N ARG A 34 7.87 7.05 3.71
CA ARG A 34 6.55 7.54 4.10
C ARG A 34 6.66 8.10 5.51
N SER A 35 6.98 9.38 5.63
CA SER A 35 6.87 10.13 6.88
C SER A 35 5.44 10.62 7.08
N PHE A 36 4.93 10.52 8.30
CA PHE A 36 3.61 11.02 8.66
C PHE A 36 3.69 12.09 9.73
N ASP A 37 3.01 13.22 9.52
CA ASP A 37 2.99 14.33 10.48
C ASP A 37 2.21 13.98 11.76
N VAL A 38 1.19 13.13 11.63
CA VAL A 38 0.37 12.63 12.73
C VAL A 38 0.71 11.16 12.95
N CYS A 39 1.00 10.74 14.18
CA CYS A 39 1.35 9.35 14.51
C CYS A 39 2.40 8.75 13.54
N PRO A 40 3.68 9.18 13.67
CA PRO A 40 4.77 8.71 12.79
C PRO A 40 5.01 7.21 12.91
N GLU A 41 4.85 6.65 14.11
CA GLU A 41 5.03 5.23 14.43
C GLU A 41 3.83 4.35 14.05
N ARG A 42 3.00 4.79 13.09
CA ARG A 42 1.85 3.99 12.66
C ARG A 42 2.32 2.69 12.00
N PRO A 43 1.63 1.56 12.24
CA PRO A 43 2.07 0.28 11.73
C PRO A 43 2.03 0.24 10.21
N ALA A 44 3.10 -0.30 9.62
CA ALA A 44 3.13 -0.61 8.21
C ALA A 44 2.03 -1.62 7.86
N GLU A 45 1.53 -1.54 6.64
CA GLU A 45 0.56 -2.50 6.13
C GLU A 45 1.19 -3.91 6.11
N PRO A 46 0.42 -4.99 6.36
CA PRO A 46 0.94 -6.34 6.32
C PRO A 46 1.62 -6.69 4.98
N VAL A 47 2.74 -7.43 5.03
CA VAL A 47 3.55 -7.72 3.83
C VAL A 47 2.72 -8.38 2.73
N TRP A 48 1.83 -9.33 3.07
CA TRP A 48 0.98 -10.00 2.08
C TRP A 48 0.03 -9.04 1.36
N MET A 49 -0.41 -7.97 2.02
CA MET A 49 -1.23 -6.91 1.41
C MET A 49 -0.39 -6.02 0.50
N GLN A 50 0.86 -5.75 0.87
CA GLN A 50 1.79 -4.99 0.03
C GLN A 50 2.15 -5.74 -1.25
N GLU A 51 2.29 -7.06 -1.16
CA GLU A 51 2.72 -7.95 -2.25
C GLU A 51 1.56 -8.61 -3.01
N ILE A 52 0.32 -8.21 -2.71
CA ILE A 52 -0.86 -8.83 -3.30
C ILE A 52 -0.88 -8.71 -4.83
N PRO A 53 -1.18 -9.79 -5.59
CA PRO A 53 -1.31 -9.71 -7.04
C PRO A 53 -2.39 -8.70 -7.44
N LEU A 54 -2.16 -7.95 -8.53
CA LEU A 54 -3.09 -6.91 -8.99
C LEU A 54 -4.55 -7.41 -9.14
N ARG A 55 -4.73 -8.65 -9.60
CA ARG A 55 -6.06 -9.26 -9.76
C ARG A 55 -6.80 -9.45 -8.45
N GLN A 56 -6.09 -9.53 -7.33
CA GLN A 56 -6.61 -9.76 -5.98
C GLN A 56 -6.61 -8.48 -5.12
N ALA A 57 -6.26 -7.32 -5.69
CA ALA A 57 -6.18 -6.05 -4.96
C ALA A 57 -7.48 -5.68 -4.20
N TYR A 58 -8.62 -6.23 -4.59
CA TYR A 58 -9.89 -6.06 -3.87
C TYR A 58 -9.86 -6.62 -2.44
N GLN A 59 -9.06 -7.65 -2.17
CA GLN A 59 -8.88 -8.18 -0.81
C GLN A 59 -8.18 -7.16 0.09
N ARG A 60 -7.08 -6.56 -0.41
CA ARG A 60 -6.36 -5.48 0.28
C ARG A 60 -7.29 -4.30 0.58
N VAL A 61 -8.08 -3.87 -0.40
CA VAL A 61 -9.06 -2.78 -0.23
C VAL A 61 -10.05 -3.12 0.88
N LEU A 62 -10.59 -4.35 0.90
CA LEU A 62 -11.52 -4.76 1.95
C LEU A 62 -10.86 -4.74 3.34
N VAL A 63 -9.63 -5.23 3.51
CA VAL A 63 -8.93 -5.15 4.80
C VAL A 63 -8.70 -3.71 5.24
N GLN A 64 -8.33 -2.82 4.30
CA GLN A 64 -8.17 -1.39 4.60
C GLN A 64 -9.50 -0.72 5.03
N ASP A 65 -10.62 -1.09 4.40
CA ASP A 65 -11.94 -0.58 4.76
C ASP A 65 -12.39 -1.10 6.13
N ILE A 66 -12.13 -2.38 6.44
CA ILE A 66 -12.34 -2.97 7.77
C ILE A 66 -11.55 -2.19 8.82
N TYR A 67 -10.24 -2.02 8.59
CA TYR A 67 -9.34 -1.31 9.49
C TYR A 67 -9.82 0.12 9.75
N ARG A 68 -10.16 0.85 8.68
CA ARG A 68 -10.67 2.22 8.79
C ARG A 68 -11.98 2.28 9.59
N ALA A 69 -12.91 1.37 9.35
CA ALA A 69 -14.17 1.33 10.07
C ALA A 69 -13.97 1.06 11.57
N GLN A 70 -13.26 -0.01 11.90
CA GLN A 70 -12.97 -0.41 13.28
C GLN A 70 -12.29 0.71 14.07
N ASN A 71 -11.30 1.39 13.48
CA ASN A 71 -10.54 2.40 14.20
C ASN A 71 -11.36 3.67 14.44
N LEU A 72 -12.15 4.11 13.45
CA LEU A 72 -13.03 5.27 13.65
C LEU A 72 -14.12 4.97 14.67
N GLU A 73 -14.69 3.77 14.66
CA GLU A 73 -15.65 3.32 15.66
C GLU A 73 -15.03 3.29 17.06
N ARG A 74 -13.83 2.70 17.20
CA ARG A 74 -13.12 2.62 18.49
C ARG A 74 -12.77 3.99 19.07
N ILE A 75 -12.42 4.97 18.24
CA ILE A 75 -12.21 6.36 18.70
C ILE A 75 -13.48 6.92 19.32
N VAL A 76 -14.63 6.71 18.65
CA VAL A 76 -15.93 7.17 19.15
C VAL A 76 -16.31 6.44 20.44
N GLU A 77 -16.12 5.12 20.49
CA GLU A 77 -16.43 4.29 21.65
C GLU A 77 -15.59 4.63 22.88
N THR A 78 -14.30 4.88 22.69
CA THR A 78 -13.36 5.18 23.78
C THR A 78 -13.28 6.66 24.14
N GLY A 79 -13.75 7.54 23.24
CA GLY A 79 -13.58 8.98 23.37
C GLY A 79 -12.13 9.45 23.25
N SER A 80 -11.23 8.63 22.71
CA SER A 80 -9.79 8.90 22.66
C SER A 80 -9.23 8.78 21.24
N CYS A 81 -8.32 9.68 20.90
CA CYS A 81 -7.56 9.65 19.65
C CYS A 81 -6.05 9.52 19.90
N ALA A 82 -5.68 8.70 20.89
CA ALA A 82 -4.30 8.26 21.04
C ALA A 82 -3.85 7.45 19.82
N CYS A 83 -2.56 7.49 19.47
CA CYS A 83 -2.07 6.91 18.21
C CYS A 83 -2.33 5.39 18.11
N GLU A 84 -2.23 4.67 19.22
CA GLU A 84 -2.53 3.25 19.35
C GLU A 84 -4.02 2.92 19.15
N ILE A 85 -4.92 3.89 19.31
CA ILE A 85 -6.35 3.75 19.03
C ILE A 85 -6.68 4.19 17.60
N ARG A 86 -6.04 5.27 17.13
CA ARG A 86 -6.26 5.84 15.80
C ARG A 86 -5.65 4.97 14.69
N PHE A 87 -4.50 4.37 14.97
CA PHE A 87 -3.72 3.51 14.09
C PHE A 87 -3.17 2.28 14.86
N PRO A 88 -4.05 1.38 15.35
CA PRO A 88 -3.67 0.13 16.01
C PRO A 88 -2.99 -0.86 15.05
N SER A 89 -2.52 -1.99 15.59
CA SER A 89 -2.10 -3.15 14.79
C SER A 89 -3.18 -3.55 13.76
N TRP A 90 -2.73 -4.14 12.66
CA TRP A 90 -3.61 -4.66 11.60
C TRP A 90 -4.30 -5.98 11.99
N ASP A 91 -3.89 -6.63 13.08
CA ASP A 91 -4.35 -7.96 13.49
C ASP A 91 -5.88 -8.08 13.56
N ASP A 92 -6.57 -7.10 14.13
CA ASP A 92 -8.04 -7.09 14.23
C ASP A 92 -8.72 -7.05 12.86
N ALA A 93 -8.17 -6.28 11.92
CA ALA A 93 -8.72 -6.12 10.58
C ALA A 93 -8.40 -7.34 9.70
N GLU A 94 -7.19 -7.88 9.83
CA GLU A 94 -6.80 -9.13 9.18
C GLU A 94 -7.61 -10.32 9.70
N GLY A 95 -7.80 -10.44 11.01
CA GLY A 95 -8.62 -11.49 11.62
C GLY A 95 -10.06 -11.41 11.11
N ALA A 96 -10.65 -10.21 11.15
CA ALA A 96 -11.96 -9.93 10.60
C ALA A 96 -12.12 -10.35 9.12
N PHE A 97 -11.12 -10.06 8.29
CA PHE A 97 -11.11 -10.46 6.89
C PHE A 97 -10.98 -11.98 6.74
N ARG A 98 -10.04 -12.61 7.44
CA ARG A 98 -9.79 -14.06 7.34
C ARG A 98 -10.99 -14.87 7.79
N GLU A 99 -11.65 -14.45 8.87
CA GLU A 99 -12.80 -15.15 9.45
C GLU A 99 -14.05 -15.04 8.60
N ARG A 100 -14.28 -13.90 7.95
CA ARG A 100 -15.58 -13.60 7.32
C ARG A 100 -15.56 -13.49 5.80
N HIS A 101 -14.41 -13.22 5.22
CA HIS A 101 -14.32 -12.80 3.82
C HIS A 101 -13.28 -13.57 3.01
N ALA A 102 -12.38 -14.35 3.60
CA ALA A 102 -11.31 -15.04 2.85
C ALA A 102 -11.83 -15.98 1.74
N SER A 103 -13.03 -16.53 1.90
CA SER A 103 -13.69 -17.40 0.92
C SER A 103 -14.70 -16.71 0.02
N ASP A 104 -14.92 -15.40 0.21
CA ASP A 104 -15.93 -14.64 -0.54
C ASP A 104 -15.52 -14.50 -2.01
N GLU A 105 -16.52 -14.53 -2.88
CA GLU A 105 -16.33 -14.14 -4.27
C GLU A 105 -16.06 -12.64 -4.36
N ARG A 106 -15.43 -12.23 -5.47
CA ARG A 106 -15.04 -10.81 -5.66
C ARG A 106 -16.20 -9.85 -5.45
N TRP A 107 -17.40 -10.19 -5.92
CA TRP A 107 -18.56 -9.31 -5.82
C TRP A 107 -19.08 -9.17 -4.39
N GLU A 108 -18.95 -10.22 -3.57
CA GLU A 108 -19.32 -10.21 -2.13
C GLU A 108 -18.36 -9.32 -1.36
N MET A 109 -17.05 -9.44 -1.63
CA MET A 109 -16.04 -8.57 -1.01
C MET A 109 -16.24 -7.08 -1.35
N LEU A 110 -16.69 -6.77 -2.58
CA LEU A 110 -16.99 -5.39 -2.97
C LEU A 110 -18.23 -4.85 -2.23
N GLN A 111 -19.25 -5.68 -2.00
CA GLN A 111 -20.41 -5.29 -1.17
C GLN A 111 -20.02 -5.12 0.29
N ALA A 112 -19.16 -5.98 0.83
CA ALA A 112 -18.63 -5.85 2.18
C ALA A 112 -17.82 -4.54 2.34
N SER A 113 -16.97 -4.22 1.37
CA SER A 113 -16.18 -2.97 1.33
C SER A 113 -17.09 -1.73 1.40
N ASP A 114 -18.18 -1.71 0.62
CA ASP A 114 -19.18 -0.64 0.66
C ASP A 114 -19.86 -0.54 2.05
N ALA A 115 -20.18 -1.68 2.68
CA ALA A 115 -20.74 -1.69 4.03
C ALA A 115 -19.77 -1.14 5.09
N TYR A 116 -18.49 -1.53 5.09
CA TYR A 116 -17.49 -0.97 6.01
C TYR A 116 -17.22 0.51 5.73
N ASN A 117 -17.25 0.94 4.47
CA ASN A 117 -17.13 2.36 4.13
C ASN A 117 -18.28 3.20 4.69
N ARG A 118 -19.53 2.71 4.63
CA ARG A 118 -20.66 3.37 5.29
C ARG A 118 -20.48 3.49 6.80
N ARG A 119 -20.03 2.41 7.46
CA ARG A 119 -19.74 2.40 8.91
C ARG A 119 -18.68 3.44 9.28
N ALA A 120 -17.55 3.43 8.57
CA ALA A 120 -16.48 4.40 8.74
C ALA A 120 -16.97 5.84 8.54
N ASN A 121 -17.82 6.09 7.54
CA ASN A 121 -18.37 7.41 7.27
C ASN A 121 -19.37 7.87 8.34
N ALA A 122 -20.16 6.95 8.90
CA ALA A 122 -21.06 7.24 10.02
C ALA A 122 -20.30 7.67 11.28
N ALA A 123 -19.17 7.02 11.59
CA ALA A 123 -18.32 7.37 12.74
C ALA A 123 -17.44 8.61 12.49
N ARG A 124 -17.17 8.97 11.23
CA ARG A 124 -16.16 9.97 10.84
C ARG A 124 -16.32 11.32 11.52
N THR A 125 -17.53 11.87 11.56
CA THR A 125 -17.75 13.23 12.09
C THR A 125 -17.47 13.30 13.58
N ALA A 126 -17.92 12.30 14.35
CA ALA A 126 -17.66 12.21 15.78
C ALA A 126 -16.17 11.94 16.07
N ALA A 127 -15.58 10.97 15.37
CA ALA A 127 -14.15 10.67 15.51
C ALA A 127 -13.26 11.88 15.17
N LYS A 128 -13.62 12.64 14.14
CA LYS A 128 -12.91 13.86 13.76
C LYS A 128 -12.89 14.88 14.89
N ALA A 129 -14.03 15.14 15.52
CA ALA A 129 -14.10 16.09 16.63
C ALA A 129 -13.19 15.69 17.80
N ILE A 130 -13.15 14.40 18.14
CA ILE A 130 -12.28 13.85 19.18
C ILE A 130 -10.80 14.01 18.79
N CYS A 131 -10.44 13.66 17.56
CA CYS A 131 -9.06 13.72 17.10
C CYS A 131 -8.55 15.14 16.89
N ASP A 132 -9.37 16.08 16.40
CA ASP A 132 -9.02 17.49 16.29
C ASP A 132 -8.69 18.07 17.68
N ALA A 133 -9.49 17.73 18.70
CA ALA A 133 -9.25 18.16 20.08
C ALA A 133 -7.94 17.60 20.66
N ALA A 134 -7.54 16.41 20.20
CA ALA A 134 -6.27 15.77 20.57
C ALA A 134 -5.08 16.21 19.70
N GLY A 135 -5.31 16.98 18.63
CA GLY A 135 -4.27 17.33 17.64
C GLY A 135 -3.81 16.16 16.75
N ASN A 136 -4.59 15.07 16.70
CA ASN A 136 -4.24 13.79 16.05
C ASN A 136 -5.19 13.41 14.90
N TRP A 137 -5.74 14.39 14.17
CA TRP A 137 -6.64 14.12 13.05
C TRP A 137 -5.93 13.81 11.73
#